data_AF-A0A1K2F3X3-F1
#
_entry.id   AF-A0A1K2F3X3-F1
#
_cell.length_a   1.000
_cell.length_b   1.000
_cell.length_c   1.000
_cell.angle_alpha   90.00
_cell.angle_beta   90.00
_cell.angle_gamma   90.00
#
_symmetry.space_group_name_H-M   'P 1'
#
loop_
_entity.id
_entity.type
_entity.pdbx_description
1 polymer ?
#
loop_
_entity_poly.entity_id
_entity_poly.type
_entity_poly.pdbx_seq_one_letter_code
_entity_poly.pdbx_strand_id
1 'polypeptide(L)'
;MPSVDGLSFVVPVRSISTAPNPKYFGFKRGITWLNAVNDQVFGIGQMVVPGTPRDSLHILDALLNLDGGVKPEMVATDNASYSDMVFGLFKILGYNFSPRFKDLDDQRFWRAEMDGIETGGYGPLTDLARTNKVNLKKVTTQWEDMLKVAGSLVTNQVRAYDLLRMFGNHGRPTPLGQAFAEYGRIAKTLHLLQVVDPVDDTYRRQMGKQLSVQESRHTLARDICHGKRGTIHQAYRDGMEDQLGSLGLVLNAVVLWTTKYIDAAVAQLRAEGHEISDEDVARLSPLKFKNLNVLGRYSFTPSTPRQGLRPLRDPDAPELDDDEDGDEWAAPAQDSSTSRSTTTGLGAG
;
A
#
# COMPACT_ATOMS: atom_id res chain seq x y z
N MET A 1 1.26 9.27 11.62
CA MET A 1 1.45 9.67 10.20
C MET A 1 1.14 8.51 9.26
N PRO A 2 0.21 8.66 8.30
CA PRO A 2 -0.10 7.63 7.31
C PRO A 2 0.74 7.75 6.04
N SER A 3 0.89 6.64 5.31
CA SER A 3 1.63 6.45 4.04
C SER A 3 0.81 5.62 3.05
N VAL A 4 1.07 5.70 1.74
CA VAL A 4 0.32 4.94 0.70
C VAL A 4 1.26 4.20 -0.23
N ASP A 5 1.02 2.90 -0.45
CA ASP A 5 1.79 2.07 -1.38
C ASP A 5 0.90 1.05 -2.08
N GLY A 6 1.41 0.47 -3.18
CA GLY A 6 0.68 -0.43 -4.07
C GLY A 6 1.12 -1.88 -3.98
N LEU A 7 0.13 -2.78 -3.89
CA LEU A 7 0.31 -4.22 -3.98
C LEU A 7 -0.27 -4.76 -5.29
N SER A 8 0.58 -5.31 -6.14
CA SER A 8 0.18 -5.87 -7.44
C SER A 8 -0.40 -7.28 -7.32
N PHE A 9 -1.57 -7.50 -7.92
CA PHE A 9 -2.25 -8.79 -8.04
C PHE A 9 -2.49 -9.18 -9.49
N VAL A 10 -2.29 -10.46 -9.81
CA VAL A 10 -2.63 -11.01 -11.14
C VAL A 10 -4.13 -11.25 -11.23
N VAL A 11 -4.73 -10.84 -12.34
CA VAL A 11 -6.14 -11.08 -12.67
C VAL A 11 -6.20 -11.95 -13.93
N PRO A 12 -6.46 -13.27 -13.80
CA PRO A 12 -6.49 -14.17 -14.96
C PRO A 12 -7.72 -13.96 -15.84
N VAL A 13 -8.78 -13.34 -15.32
CA VAL A 13 -10.01 -13.05 -16.07
C VAL A 13 -9.83 -11.79 -16.90
N ARG A 14 -10.38 -11.78 -18.13
CA ARG A 14 -10.37 -10.57 -18.97
C ARG A 14 -11.25 -9.50 -18.33
N SER A 15 -10.63 -8.40 -17.95
CA SER A 15 -11.32 -7.22 -17.40
C SER A 15 -10.81 -5.94 -18.05
N ILE A 16 -11.69 -4.94 -18.18
CA ILE A 16 -11.34 -3.60 -18.66
C ILE A 16 -10.44 -2.85 -17.68
N SER A 17 -10.52 -3.20 -16.39
CA SER A 17 -9.74 -2.57 -15.30
C SER A 17 -8.35 -3.18 -15.12
N THR A 18 -7.97 -4.17 -15.95
CA THR A 18 -6.66 -4.84 -15.87
C THR A 18 -5.71 -4.31 -16.92
N ALA A 19 -4.42 -4.22 -16.58
CA ALA A 19 -3.38 -3.82 -17.52
C ALA A 19 -2.26 -4.87 -17.58
N PRO A 20 -1.65 -5.11 -18.76
CA PRO A 20 -0.42 -5.89 -18.84
C PRO A 20 0.75 -5.07 -18.27
N ASN A 21 1.59 -5.71 -17.47
CA ASN A 21 2.83 -5.10 -16.97
C ASN A 21 3.90 -6.18 -16.78
N PRO A 22 4.89 -6.27 -17.69
CA PRO A 22 5.93 -7.30 -17.62
C PRO A 22 6.71 -7.32 -16.31
N LYS A 23 6.89 -6.15 -15.68
CA LYS A 23 7.64 -6.02 -14.41
C LYS A 23 6.92 -6.70 -13.24
N TYR A 24 5.60 -6.58 -13.16
CA TYR A 24 4.82 -7.05 -12.01
C TYR A 24 4.02 -8.33 -12.30
N PHE A 25 3.68 -8.60 -13.56
CA PHE A 25 2.78 -9.69 -13.96
C PHE A 25 3.38 -10.61 -15.04
N GLY A 26 4.59 -10.36 -15.53
CA GLY A 26 5.14 -11.06 -16.69
C GLY A 26 4.24 -10.90 -17.93
N PHE A 27 3.92 -11.99 -18.62
CA PHE A 27 3.00 -11.97 -19.78
C PHE A 27 1.51 -11.90 -19.39
N LYS A 28 1.19 -11.76 -18.10
CA LYS A 28 -0.20 -11.70 -17.60
C LYS A 28 -0.66 -10.25 -17.42
N ARG A 29 -1.94 -10.09 -17.10
CA ARG A 29 -2.55 -8.80 -16.74
C ARG A 29 -2.89 -8.79 -15.25
N GLY A 30 -2.95 -7.60 -14.68
CA GLY A 30 -3.24 -7.45 -13.26
C GLY A 30 -3.71 -6.06 -12.89
N ILE A 31 -3.90 -5.91 -11.59
CA ILE A 31 -4.28 -4.68 -10.91
C ILE A 31 -3.25 -4.36 -9.83
N THR A 32 -3.19 -3.10 -9.43
CA THR A 32 -2.48 -2.65 -8.25
C THR A 32 -3.53 -2.24 -7.20
N TRP A 33 -3.48 -2.88 -6.04
CA TRP A 33 -4.24 -2.49 -4.86
C TRP A 33 -3.46 -1.44 -4.09
N LEU A 34 -3.89 -0.19 -4.17
CA LEU A 34 -3.32 0.88 -3.37
C LEU A 34 -3.93 0.84 -1.98
N ASN A 35 -3.08 0.90 -0.96
CA ASN A 35 -3.50 0.87 0.44
C ASN A 35 -2.83 2.02 1.21
N ALA A 36 -3.65 2.84 1.84
CA ALA A 36 -3.22 3.86 2.78
C ALA A 36 -3.15 3.26 4.19
N VAL A 37 -1.97 3.33 4.81
CA VAL A 37 -1.66 2.69 6.09
C VAL A 37 -1.23 3.76 7.08
N ASN A 38 -1.77 3.78 8.29
CA ASN A 38 -1.33 4.68 9.35
C ASN A 38 -0.06 4.17 10.07
N ASP A 39 0.49 4.99 10.97
CA ASP A 39 1.64 4.66 11.81
C ASP A 39 1.36 3.58 12.86
N GLN A 40 0.09 3.29 13.12
CA GLN A 40 -0.36 2.13 13.90
C GLN A 40 -0.61 0.90 13.01
N VAL A 41 -0.13 0.94 11.77
CA VAL A 41 -0.14 -0.19 10.82
C VAL A 41 -1.55 -0.55 10.32
N PHE A 42 -2.55 0.27 10.62
CA PHE A 42 -3.94 0.06 10.21
C PHE A 42 -4.18 0.60 8.79
N GLY A 43 -4.86 -0.16 7.95
CA GLY A 43 -5.32 0.30 6.64
C GLY A 43 -6.48 1.27 6.81
N ILE A 44 -6.31 2.52 6.41
CA ILE A 44 -7.29 3.60 6.55
C ILE A 44 -8.07 3.87 5.27
N GLY A 45 -7.61 3.33 4.13
CA GLY A 45 -8.41 3.31 2.91
C GLY A 45 -7.64 2.68 1.75
N GLN A 46 -8.35 2.41 0.67
CA GLN A 46 -7.82 1.59 -0.42
C GLN A 46 -8.48 1.90 -1.75
N MET A 47 -7.78 1.60 -2.84
CA MET A 47 -8.34 1.73 -4.19
C MET A 47 -7.74 0.67 -5.12
N VAL A 48 -8.55 0.19 -6.07
CA VAL A 48 -8.09 -0.67 -7.16
C VAL A 48 -7.73 0.17 -8.37
N VAL A 49 -6.52 -0.05 -8.87
CA VAL A 49 -5.98 0.66 -10.01
C VAL A 49 -5.52 -0.33 -11.08
N PRO A 50 -5.70 -0.05 -12.38
CA PRO A 50 -5.06 -0.83 -13.43
C PRO A 50 -3.54 -0.85 -13.25
N GLY A 51 -2.91 -2.04 -13.27
CA GLY A 51 -1.49 -2.17 -12.93
C GLY A 51 -0.56 -1.57 -13.98
N THR A 52 -0.31 -0.26 -13.91
CA THR A 52 0.54 0.48 -14.86
C THR A 52 1.84 0.97 -14.20
N PRO A 53 2.92 1.22 -14.97
CA PRO A 53 4.22 1.60 -14.41
C PRO A 53 4.28 3.00 -13.75
N ARG A 54 3.23 3.80 -13.84
CA ARG A 54 3.20 5.19 -13.33
C ARG A 54 2.41 5.27 -12.03
N ASP A 55 2.87 4.51 -11.03
CA ASP A 55 2.21 4.30 -9.74
C ASP A 55 1.90 5.64 -9.02
N SER A 56 2.77 6.66 -9.13
CA SER A 56 2.58 7.99 -8.50
C SER A 56 1.30 8.71 -8.90
N LEU A 57 0.82 8.55 -10.14
CA LEU A 57 -0.34 9.29 -10.63
C LEU A 57 -1.63 8.71 -10.08
N HIS A 58 -1.66 7.38 -10.03
CA HIS A 58 -2.77 6.64 -9.47
C HIS A 58 -2.80 6.72 -7.94
N ILE A 59 -1.64 6.85 -7.29
CA ILE A 59 -1.54 7.13 -5.86
C ILE A 59 -2.24 8.46 -5.53
N LEU A 60 -2.02 9.51 -6.32
CA LEU A 60 -2.70 10.78 -6.09
C LEU A 60 -4.21 10.69 -6.29
N ASP A 61 -4.66 10.01 -7.35
CA ASP A 61 -6.08 9.77 -7.58
C ASP A 61 -6.70 8.97 -6.43
N ALA A 62 -6.02 7.93 -5.93
CA ALA A 62 -6.49 7.15 -4.80
C ALA A 62 -6.58 7.99 -3.52
N LEU A 63 -5.56 8.81 -3.25
CA LEU A 63 -5.52 9.70 -2.09
C LEU A 63 -6.68 10.70 -2.06
N LEU A 64 -7.03 11.26 -3.21
CA LEU A 64 -8.14 12.21 -3.34
C LEU A 64 -9.51 11.54 -3.21
N ASN A 65 -9.60 10.23 -3.44
CA ASN A 65 -10.82 9.43 -3.39
C ASN A 65 -10.93 8.57 -2.12
N LEU A 66 -10.11 8.83 -1.09
CA LEU A 66 -10.25 8.16 0.20
C LEU A 66 -11.54 8.65 0.88
N ASP A 67 -12.56 7.80 0.92
CA ASP A 67 -13.89 8.09 1.52
C ASP A 67 -13.87 8.24 3.05
N GLY A 68 -12.71 8.13 3.70
CA GLY A 68 -12.58 8.31 5.15
C GLY A 68 -11.14 8.27 5.66
N GLY A 69 -10.97 8.78 6.88
CA GLY A 69 -9.68 8.79 7.59
C GLY A 69 -8.98 10.16 7.57
N VAL A 70 -7.88 10.24 8.32
CA VAL A 70 -7.03 11.44 8.36
C VAL A 70 -6.21 11.49 7.06
N LYS A 71 -6.25 12.63 6.37
CA LYS A 71 -5.40 12.88 5.20
C LYS A 71 -3.94 12.53 5.52
N PRO A 72 -3.28 11.67 4.73
CA PRO A 72 -1.89 11.35 4.97
C PRO A 72 -1.01 12.58 4.82
N GLU A 73 -0.22 12.84 5.85
CA GLU A 73 0.77 13.91 5.84
C GLU A 73 1.93 13.58 4.90
N MET A 74 2.37 12.31 4.90
CA MET A 74 3.49 11.80 4.11
C MET A 74 3.01 10.76 3.09
N VAL A 75 3.52 10.82 1.87
CA VAL A 75 3.25 9.83 0.83
C VAL A 75 4.57 9.22 0.40
N ALA A 76 4.95 8.12 1.06
CA ALA A 76 6.16 7.37 0.75
C ALA A 76 5.90 6.36 -0.37
N THR A 77 6.78 6.31 -1.38
CA THR A 77 6.64 5.37 -2.51
C THR A 77 8.00 4.78 -2.88
N ASP A 78 8.07 3.47 -3.12
CA ASP A 78 9.35 2.76 -3.34
C ASP A 78 9.87 2.83 -4.80
N ASN A 79 9.01 3.14 -5.79
CA ASN A 79 9.42 2.99 -7.19
C ASN A 79 8.63 3.81 -8.22
N ALA A 80 8.10 4.98 -7.85
CA ALA A 80 7.25 5.72 -8.76
C ALA A 80 8.03 6.34 -9.92
N SER A 81 7.39 6.45 -11.08
CA SER A 81 7.93 7.26 -12.18
C SER A 81 7.85 8.74 -11.74
N TYR A 82 8.98 9.28 -11.28
CA TYR A 82 9.05 10.61 -10.70
C TYR A 82 9.23 11.67 -11.79
N SER A 83 8.42 12.72 -11.75
CA SER A 83 8.64 13.94 -12.54
C SER A 83 8.47 15.15 -11.64
N ASP A 84 9.13 16.25 -11.99
CA ASP A 84 8.97 17.51 -11.26
C ASP A 84 7.49 17.93 -11.21
N MET A 85 6.70 17.68 -12.26
CA MET A 85 5.26 17.98 -12.27
C MET A 85 4.49 17.23 -11.19
N VAL A 86 4.84 15.97 -10.91
CA VAL A 86 4.21 15.17 -9.85
C VAL A 86 4.49 15.79 -8.49
N PHE A 87 5.75 16.14 -8.20
CA PHE A 87 6.10 16.87 -6.98
C PHE A 87 5.29 18.17 -6.84
N GLY A 88 5.10 18.90 -7.93
CA GLY A 88 4.31 20.13 -7.93
C GLY A 88 2.83 19.90 -7.58
N LEU A 89 2.22 18.86 -8.15
CA LEU A 89 0.82 18.49 -7.85
C LEU A 89 0.63 18.06 -6.40
N PHE A 90 1.48 17.16 -5.89
CA PHE A 90 1.39 16.76 -4.48
C PHE A 90 1.59 17.97 -3.55
N LYS A 91 2.56 18.84 -3.86
CA LYS A 91 2.86 20.01 -3.03
C LYS A 91 1.71 21.00 -3.00
N ILE A 92 1.08 21.33 -4.13
CA ILE A 92 -0.04 22.29 -4.16
C ILE A 92 -1.27 21.74 -3.43
N LEU A 93 -1.46 20.42 -3.47
CA LEU A 93 -2.53 19.73 -2.76
C LEU A 93 -2.21 19.56 -1.27
N GLY A 94 -1.04 20.01 -0.80
CA GLY A 94 -0.64 19.97 0.61
C GLY A 94 -0.30 18.57 1.10
N TYR A 95 0.28 17.72 0.25
CA TYR A 95 0.85 16.43 0.63
C TYR A 95 2.38 16.53 0.70
N ASN A 96 3.00 15.85 1.66
CA ASN A 96 4.45 15.66 1.67
C ASN A 96 4.81 14.42 0.85
N PHE A 97 5.08 14.59 -0.43
CA PHE A 97 5.49 13.50 -1.31
C PHE A 97 6.94 13.11 -1.03
N SER A 98 7.13 11.88 -0.54
CA SER A 98 8.40 11.39 0.01
C SER A 98 8.87 10.11 -0.70
N PRO A 99 9.17 10.17 -2.00
CA PRO A 99 9.59 8.99 -2.73
C PRO A 99 11.00 8.54 -2.35
N ARG A 100 11.25 7.24 -2.46
CA ARG A 100 12.60 6.69 -2.34
C ARG A 100 13.33 6.81 -3.69
N PHE A 101 14.45 7.53 -3.69
CA PHE A 101 15.36 7.60 -4.84
C PHE A 101 16.42 6.51 -4.73
N LYS A 102 16.64 5.77 -5.83
CA LYS A 102 17.75 4.81 -5.94
C LYS A 102 19.07 5.49 -6.30
N ASP A 103 19.01 6.42 -7.26
CA ASP A 103 20.16 7.17 -7.77
C ASP A 103 20.09 8.61 -7.24
N LEU A 104 20.51 8.81 -5.98
CA LEU A 104 20.50 10.12 -5.31
C LEU A 104 21.55 11.10 -5.88
N ASP A 105 22.66 10.56 -6.34
CA ASP A 105 23.78 11.21 -7.01
C ASP A 105 23.37 11.88 -8.33
N ASP A 106 22.42 11.29 -9.05
CA ASP A 106 21.89 11.85 -10.30
C ASP A 106 20.85 12.97 -10.09
N GLN A 107 20.46 13.25 -8.84
CA GLN A 107 19.43 14.23 -8.55
C GLN A 107 19.93 15.66 -8.60
N ARG A 108 19.13 16.53 -9.21
CA ARG A 108 19.42 17.95 -9.35
C ARG A 108 18.77 18.77 -8.24
N PHE A 109 19.56 19.63 -7.64
CA PHE A 109 19.11 20.66 -6.70
C PHE A 109 18.87 21.97 -7.44
N TRP A 110 17.86 22.73 -7.01
CA TRP A 110 17.45 23.96 -7.65
C TRP A 110 17.39 25.11 -6.64
N ARG A 111 17.87 26.28 -7.04
CA ARG A 111 17.68 27.52 -6.27
C ARG A 111 16.45 28.29 -6.73
N ALA A 112 15.76 28.91 -5.78
CA ALA A 112 14.71 29.88 -6.05
C ALA A 112 15.24 31.28 -5.71
N GLU A 113 15.05 32.23 -6.62
CA GLU A 113 15.37 33.64 -6.39
C GLU A 113 14.05 34.41 -6.55
N MET A 114 13.63 35.11 -5.49
CA MET A 114 12.41 35.92 -5.51
C MET A 114 12.76 37.37 -5.81
N ASP A 115 12.06 37.95 -6.79
CA ASP A 115 12.22 39.36 -7.13
C ASP A 115 11.92 40.23 -5.88
N GLY A 116 12.84 41.13 -5.54
CA GLY A 116 12.70 42.03 -4.39
C GLY A 116 13.07 41.42 -3.02
N ILE A 117 13.52 40.17 -2.97
CA ILE A 117 14.07 39.55 -1.77
C ILE A 117 15.57 39.37 -1.98
N GLU A 118 16.39 40.00 -1.14
CA GLU A 118 17.82 39.69 -1.08
C GLU A 118 18.01 38.30 -0.47
N THR A 119 17.90 37.27 -1.31
CA THR A 119 18.45 35.97 -1.00
C THR A 119 19.96 36.12 -1.07
N GLY A 120 20.64 36.20 0.08
CA GLY A 120 22.10 36.08 0.13
C GLY A 120 22.59 34.81 -0.58
N GLY A 121 23.91 34.65 -0.74
CA GLY A 121 24.46 33.41 -1.27
C GLY A 121 24.01 32.20 -0.44
N TYR A 122 23.78 31.06 -1.09
CA TYR A 122 23.42 29.79 -0.42
C TYR A 122 24.59 29.15 0.34
N GLY A 123 25.65 29.92 0.62
CA GLY A 123 26.87 29.45 1.29
C GLY A 123 27.49 28.24 0.55
N PRO A 124 27.89 27.18 1.28
CA PRO A 124 28.43 25.96 0.70
C PRO A 124 27.49 25.26 -0.30
N LEU A 125 26.17 25.48 -0.22
CA LEU A 125 25.20 24.89 -1.13
C LEU A 125 25.14 25.61 -2.49
N THR A 126 25.82 26.76 -2.63
CA THR A 126 25.86 27.51 -3.88
C THR A 126 26.39 26.67 -5.04
N ASP A 127 27.35 25.78 -4.78
CA ASP A 127 27.92 24.90 -5.80
C ASP A 127 26.98 23.77 -6.22
N LEU A 128 26.17 23.27 -5.28
CA LEU A 128 25.22 22.20 -5.50
C LEU A 128 24.09 22.59 -6.48
N ALA A 129 23.65 23.86 -6.44
CA ALA A 129 22.58 24.39 -7.28
C ALA A 129 23.05 25.50 -8.26
N ARG A 130 24.37 25.59 -8.50
CA ARG A 130 25.01 26.71 -9.23
C ARG A 130 24.35 26.99 -10.57
N THR A 131 24.08 25.95 -11.34
CA THR A 131 23.55 26.01 -12.71
C THR A 131 22.02 25.96 -12.79
N ASN A 132 21.33 25.55 -11.73
CA ASN A 132 19.90 25.23 -11.77
C ASN A 132 19.07 26.28 -11.03
N LYS A 133 18.35 27.11 -11.78
CA LYS A 133 17.47 28.16 -11.25
C LYS A 133 16.02 27.83 -11.57
N VAL A 134 15.15 27.86 -10.57
CA VAL A 134 13.70 27.73 -10.78
C VAL A 134 13.19 28.99 -11.45
N ASN A 135 12.37 28.83 -12.49
CA ASN A 135 11.71 29.97 -13.13
C ASN A 135 10.40 30.31 -12.40
N LEU A 136 10.49 31.17 -11.38
CA LEU A 136 9.31 31.58 -10.61
C LEU A 136 8.29 32.37 -11.44
N LYS A 137 8.70 33.06 -12.51
CA LYS A 137 7.76 33.79 -13.39
C LYS A 137 6.76 32.85 -14.04
N LYS A 138 7.17 31.63 -14.40
CA LYS A 138 6.24 30.61 -14.93
C LYS A 138 5.20 30.19 -13.90
N VAL A 139 5.62 30.06 -12.63
CA VAL A 139 4.73 29.71 -11.52
C VAL A 139 3.75 30.84 -11.25
N THR A 140 4.25 32.08 -11.09
CA THR A 140 3.39 33.24 -10.77
C THR A 140 2.41 33.56 -11.89
N THR A 141 2.83 33.46 -13.16
CA THR A 141 1.97 33.70 -14.33
C THR A 141 0.80 32.72 -14.42
N GLN A 142 0.97 31.47 -13.96
CA GLN A 142 -0.03 30.41 -14.06
C GLN A 142 -0.68 30.07 -12.71
N TRP A 143 -0.41 30.86 -11.66
CA TRP A 143 -0.77 30.51 -10.29
C TRP A 143 -2.27 30.27 -10.10
N GLU A 144 -3.12 31.15 -10.66
CA GLU A 144 -4.57 30.99 -10.58
C GLU A 144 -5.06 29.70 -11.25
N ASP A 145 -4.49 29.34 -12.41
CA ASP A 145 -4.88 28.13 -13.13
C ASP A 145 -4.36 26.87 -12.43
N MET A 146 -3.19 26.93 -11.80
CA MET A 146 -2.70 25.87 -10.93
C MET A 146 -3.65 25.62 -9.75
N LEU A 147 -4.17 26.68 -9.12
CA LEU A 147 -5.15 26.57 -8.03
C LEU A 147 -6.50 26.01 -8.52
N LYS A 148 -6.97 26.42 -9.71
CA LYS A 148 -8.19 25.84 -10.32
C LYS A 148 -8.01 24.35 -10.57
N VAL A 149 -6.85 23.93 -11.08
CA VAL A 149 -6.51 22.51 -11.24
C VAL A 149 -6.55 21.78 -9.90
N ALA A 150 -5.93 22.34 -8.86
CA ALA A 150 -5.95 21.74 -7.52
C ALA A 150 -7.39 21.60 -6.99
N GLY A 151 -8.23 22.63 -7.18
CA GLY A 151 -9.65 22.59 -6.83
C GLY A 151 -10.43 21.51 -7.57
N SER A 152 -10.24 21.38 -8.89
CA SER A 152 -10.86 20.33 -9.71
C SER A 152 -10.46 18.92 -9.30
N LEU A 153 -9.22 18.74 -8.86
CA LEU A 153 -8.72 17.47 -8.31
C LEU A 153 -9.37 17.15 -6.96
N VAL A 154 -9.40 18.12 -6.03
CA VAL A 154 -10.00 17.94 -4.69
C VAL A 154 -11.51 17.66 -4.78
N THR A 155 -12.19 18.26 -5.76
CA THR A 155 -13.63 18.05 -6.02
C THR A 155 -13.92 16.87 -6.95
N ASN A 156 -12.88 16.09 -7.31
CA ASN A 156 -12.95 14.90 -8.15
C ASN A 156 -13.64 15.11 -9.51
N GLN A 157 -13.59 16.33 -10.03
CA GLN A 157 -14.13 16.68 -11.36
C GLN A 157 -13.23 16.15 -12.49
N VAL A 158 -11.94 15.99 -12.21
CA VAL A 158 -10.93 15.48 -13.14
C VAL A 158 -9.97 14.57 -12.40
N ARG A 159 -9.46 13.54 -13.08
CA ARG A 159 -8.40 12.65 -12.55
C ARG A 159 -7.01 13.22 -12.78
N ALA A 160 -6.13 13.11 -11.79
CA ALA A 160 -4.73 13.51 -11.86
C ALA A 160 -3.98 12.80 -13.00
N TYR A 161 -4.29 11.52 -13.24
CA TYR A 161 -3.73 10.78 -14.36
C TYR A 161 -3.97 11.48 -15.72
N ASP A 162 -5.21 11.94 -15.95
CA ASP A 162 -5.60 12.58 -17.22
C ASP A 162 -4.91 13.94 -17.37
N LEU A 163 -4.85 14.73 -16.29
CA LEU A 163 -4.19 16.04 -16.29
C LEU A 163 -2.70 15.94 -16.60
N LEU A 164 -1.98 14.98 -16.02
CA LEU A 164 -0.54 14.83 -16.28
C LEU A 164 -0.24 14.39 -17.71
N ARG A 165 -1.12 13.60 -18.33
CA ARG A 165 -1.02 13.31 -19.77
C ARG A 165 -1.25 14.55 -20.61
N MET A 166 -2.22 15.39 -20.25
CA MET A 166 -2.47 16.65 -20.94
C MET A 166 -1.30 17.63 -20.79
N PHE A 167 -0.73 17.73 -19.59
CA PHE A 167 0.40 18.62 -19.30
C PHE A 167 1.66 18.22 -20.05
N GLY A 168 1.94 16.93 -20.22
CA GLY A 168 3.17 16.44 -20.86
C GLY A 168 3.19 16.48 -22.39
N ASN A 169 2.07 16.84 -23.05
CA ASN A 169 1.84 16.84 -24.52
C ASN A 169 3.01 16.33 -25.39
N HIS A 170 3.12 15.00 -25.55
CA HIS A 170 4.11 14.34 -26.43
C HIS A 170 5.58 14.75 -26.18
N GLY A 171 5.94 15.03 -24.93
CA GLY A 171 7.30 15.42 -24.52
C GLY A 171 7.54 16.92 -24.48
N ARG A 172 6.54 17.75 -24.83
CA ARG A 172 6.59 19.21 -24.68
C ARG A 172 5.58 19.66 -23.65
N PRO A 173 6.02 20.03 -22.42
CA PRO A 173 5.08 20.42 -21.39
C PRO A 173 4.34 21.71 -21.77
N THR A 174 3.03 21.75 -21.54
CA THR A 174 2.20 22.96 -21.71
C THR A 174 2.66 24.07 -20.76
N PRO A 175 2.31 25.35 -20.97
CA PRO A 175 2.69 26.42 -20.04
C PRO A 175 2.30 26.10 -18.58
N LEU A 176 1.10 25.57 -18.38
CA LEU A 176 0.61 25.10 -17.08
C LEU A 176 1.41 23.90 -16.55
N GLY A 177 1.72 22.92 -17.41
CA GLY A 177 2.59 21.79 -17.06
C GLY A 177 4.01 22.23 -16.66
N GLN A 178 4.57 23.23 -17.36
CA GLN A 178 5.86 23.83 -16.99
C GLN A 178 5.78 24.53 -15.64
N ALA A 179 4.69 25.24 -15.35
CA ALA A 179 4.50 25.88 -14.04
C ALA A 179 4.48 24.84 -12.91
N PHE A 180 3.75 23.73 -13.08
CA PHE A 180 3.80 22.61 -12.13
C PHE A 180 5.19 21.99 -12.00
N ALA A 181 5.94 21.87 -13.09
CA ALA A 181 7.32 21.37 -13.05
C ALA A 181 8.25 22.32 -12.27
N GLU A 182 8.21 23.63 -12.54
CA GLU A 182 9.02 24.62 -11.81
C GLU A 182 8.68 24.63 -10.32
N TYR A 183 7.39 24.60 -9.98
CA TYR A 183 6.94 24.52 -8.59
C TYR A 183 7.39 23.22 -7.91
N GLY A 184 7.29 22.10 -8.62
CA GLY A 184 7.72 20.81 -8.10
C GLY A 184 9.22 20.66 -7.94
N ARG A 185 10.06 21.37 -8.71
CA ARG A 185 11.51 21.43 -8.48
C ARG A 185 11.86 21.99 -7.10
N ILE A 186 11.08 22.96 -6.62
CA ILE A 186 11.22 23.50 -5.26
C ILE A 186 10.91 22.41 -4.24
N ALA A 187 9.73 21.77 -4.37
CA ALA A 187 9.32 20.70 -3.46
C ALA A 187 10.29 19.52 -3.45
N LYS A 188 10.76 19.10 -4.63
CA LYS A 188 11.77 18.05 -4.80
C LYS A 188 13.10 18.43 -4.15
N THR A 189 13.57 19.65 -4.34
CA THR A 189 14.82 20.12 -3.72
C THR A 189 14.71 20.10 -2.20
N LEU A 190 13.60 20.58 -1.63
CA LEU A 190 13.36 20.52 -0.19
C LEU A 190 13.35 19.09 0.34
N HIS A 191 12.65 18.19 -0.35
CA HIS A 191 12.66 16.76 -0.02
C HIS A 191 14.09 16.19 -0.03
N LEU A 192 14.86 16.44 -1.10
CA LEU A 192 16.22 15.93 -1.23
C LEU A 192 17.14 16.44 -0.13
N LEU A 193 17.04 17.72 0.23
CA LEU A 193 17.80 18.31 1.34
C LEU A 193 17.50 17.61 2.66
N GLN A 194 16.23 17.31 2.96
CA GLN A 194 15.86 16.53 4.14
C GLN A 194 16.35 15.08 4.07
N VAL A 195 16.42 14.49 2.86
CA VAL A 195 16.95 13.13 2.68
C VAL A 195 18.46 13.10 2.90
N VAL A 196 19.23 14.11 2.50
CA VAL A 196 20.70 14.10 2.57
C VAL A 196 21.27 14.77 3.81
N ASP A 197 20.42 15.29 4.70
CA ASP A 197 20.85 15.93 5.94
C ASP A 197 21.77 14.97 6.73
N PRO A 198 23.03 15.36 7.00
CA PRO A 198 23.98 14.54 7.75
C PRO A 198 23.81 14.68 9.27
N VAL A 199 23.12 15.72 9.74
CA VAL A 199 22.92 16.04 11.16
C VAL A 199 21.61 15.43 11.66
N ASP A 200 20.54 15.55 10.88
CA ASP A 200 19.21 15.01 11.21
C ASP A 200 18.81 13.89 10.24
N ASP A 201 18.93 12.63 10.68
CA ASP A 201 18.49 11.47 9.91
C ASP A 201 17.04 11.05 10.20
N THR A 202 16.30 11.80 11.04
CA THR A 202 14.94 11.46 11.48
C THR A 202 13.99 11.29 10.31
N TYR A 203 14.05 12.21 9.33
CA TYR A 203 13.21 12.15 8.14
C TYR A 203 13.47 10.89 7.31
N ARG A 204 14.75 10.56 7.09
CA ARG A 204 15.16 9.36 6.34
C ARG A 204 14.74 8.08 7.06
N ARG A 205 14.91 8.04 8.40
CA ARG A 205 14.47 6.92 9.24
C ARG A 205 12.96 6.76 9.22
N GLN A 206 12.21 7.85 9.31
CA GLN A 206 10.75 7.84 9.28
C GLN A 206 10.22 7.31 7.95
N MET A 207 10.77 7.79 6.83
CA MET A 207 10.44 7.29 5.49
C MET A 207 10.75 5.78 5.38
N GLY A 208 11.93 5.34 5.85
CA GLY A 208 12.30 3.93 5.87
C GLY A 208 11.37 3.06 6.72
N LYS A 209 10.98 3.55 7.91
CA LYS A 209 10.02 2.86 8.79
C LYS A 209 8.68 2.68 8.12
N GLN A 210 8.16 3.71 7.45
CA GLN A 210 6.88 3.64 6.73
C GLN A 210 6.92 2.63 5.58
N LEU A 211 7.97 2.66 4.76
CA LEU A 211 8.16 1.68 3.69
C LEU A 211 8.24 0.25 4.24
N SER A 212 8.98 0.03 5.32
CA SER A 212 9.08 -1.29 5.96
C SER A 212 7.73 -1.79 6.51
N VAL A 213 6.90 -0.90 7.06
CA VAL A 213 5.53 -1.22 7.49
C VAL A 213 4.68 -1.64 6.30
N GLN A 214 4.76 -0.90 5.18
CA GLN A 214 4.02 -1.23 3.96
C GLN A 214 4.47 -2.56 3.37
N GLU A 215 5.77 -2.82 3.25
CA GLU A 215 6.33 -4.10 2.80
C GLU A 215 5.87 -5.28 3.67
N SER A 216 5.93 -5.11 4.99
CA SER A 216 5.52 -6.13 5.95
C SER A 216 4.01 -6.41 5.85
N ARG A 217 3.20 -5.35 5.68
CA ARG A 217 1.74 -5.48 5.50
C ARG A 217 1.39 -6.12 4.16
N HIS A 218 2.13 -5.80 3.09
CA HIS A 218 1.99 -6.46 1.79
C HIS A 218 2.34 -7.94 1.85
N THR A 219 3.35 -8.30 2.64
CA THR A 219 3.72 -9.70 2.85
C THR A 219 2.61 -10.46 3.55
N LEU A 220 2.07 -9.90 4.65
CA LEU A 220 0.91 -10.45 5.34
C LEU A 220 -0.32 -10.54 4.42
N ALA A 221 -0.57 -9.52 3.60
CA ALA A 221 -1.70 -9.51 2.66
C ALA A 221 -1.60 -10.65 1.64
N ARG A 222 -0.40 -10.95 1.15
CA ARG A 222 -0.17 -12.08 0.24
C ARG A 222 -0.37 -13.43 0.93
N ASP A 223 0.04 -13.55 2.19
CA ASP A 223 -0.13 -14.76 2.98
C ASP A 223 -1.62 -15.06 3.25
N ILE A 224 -2.37 -14.04 3.68
CA ILE A 224 -3.83 -14.15 3.85
C ILE A 224 -4.51 -14.43 2.50
N CYS A 225 -4.12 -13.69 1.46
CA CYS A 225 -4.64 -13.88 0.11
C CYS A 225 -3.88 -14.97 -0.67
N HIS A 226 -3.53 -16.11 -0.06
CA HIS A 226 -2.84 -17.21 -0.75
C HIS A 226 -3.78 -18.02 -1.67
N GLY A 227 -5.08 -18.06 -1.36
CA GLY A 227 -6.08 -18.84 -2.08
C GLY A 227 -6.06 -18.60 -3.60
N LYS A 228 -6.15 -19.67 -4.39
CA LYS A 228 -5.98 -19.65 -5.86
C LYS A 228 -4.68 -18.95 -6.32
N ARG A 229 -3.56 -19.18 -5.61
CA ARG A 229 -2.23 -18.61 -5.88
C ARG A 229 -2.19 -17.08 -5.81
N GLY A 230 -2.99 -16.48 -4.94
CA GLY A 230 -3.07 -15.02 -4.77
C GLY A 230 -3.49 -14.26 -6.02
N THR A 231 -4.42 -14.83 -6.77
CA THR A 231 -4.98 -14.20 -7.97
C THR A 231 -6.43 -13.76 -7.75
N ILE A 232 -6.74 -12.57 -8.23
CA ILE A 232 -8.07 -11.96 -8.11
C ILE A 232 -8.90 -12.39 -9.32
N HIS A 233 -10.05 -13.03 -9.09
CA HIS A 233 -10.83 -13.67 -10.15
C HIS A 233 -12.09 -12.88 -10.56
N GLN A 234 -12.29 -11.71 -9.98
CA GLN A 234 -13.45 -10.88 -10.28
C GLN A 234 -13.26 -10.12 -11.60
N ALA A 235 -14.27 -10.19 -12.47
CA ALA A 235 -14.22 -9.59 -13.80
C ALA A 235 -14.49 -8.08 -13.79
N TYR A 236 -15.28 -7.60 -12.84
CA TYR A 236 -15.70 -6.20 -12.71
C TYR A 236 -14.90 -5.48 -11.62
N ARG A 237 -14.78 -4.15 -11.76
CA ARG A 237 -14.05 -3.31 -10.79
C ARG A 237 -14.62 -3.45 -9.39
N ASP A 238 -15.92 -3.29 -9.25
CA ASP A 238 -16.60 -3.33 -7.96
C ASP A 238 -16.37 -4.68 -7.26
N GLY A 239 -16.46 -5.79 -7.99
CA GLY A 239 -16.14 -7.11 -7.43
C GLY A 239 -14.67 -7.25 -6.99
N MET A 240 -13.72 -6.62 -7.70
CA MET A 240 -12.32 -6.57 -7.27
C MET A 240 -12.14 -5.70 -6.02
N GLU A 241 -12.83 -4.56 -5.96
CA GLU A 241 -12.84 -3.65 -4.81
C GLU A 241 -13.48 -4.31 -3.58
N ASP A 242 -14.55 -5.10 -3.73
CA ASP A 242 -15.17 -5.87 -2.64
C ASP A 242 -14.24 -6.94 -2.09
N GLN A 243 -13.57 -7.69 -2.97
CA GLN A 243 -12.65 -8.75 -2.57
C GLN A 243 -11.43 -8.17 -1.84
N LEU A 244 -10.83 -7.11 -2.39
CA LEU A 244 -9.69 -6.43 -1.76
C LEU A 244 -10.12 -5.63 -0.53
N GLY A 245 -11.34 -5.10 -0.53
CA GLY A 245 -12.01 -4.49 0.60
C GLY A 245 -12.09 -5.41 1.80
N SER A 246 -12.59 -6.63 1.54
CA SER A 246 -12.66 -7.72 2.50
C SER A 246 -11.27 -8.13 3.00
N LEU A 247 -10.28 -8.23 2.10
CA LEU A 247 -8.88 -8.49 2.48
C LEU A 247 -8.34 -7.41 3.42
N GLY A 248 -8.59 -6.14 3.12
CA GLY A 248 -8.21 -5.00 3.95
C GLY A 248 -8.82 -5.07 5.35
N LEU A 249 -10.10 -5.46 5.46
CA LEU A 249 -10.78 -5.64 6.73
C LEU A 249 -10.17 -6.80 7.54
N VAL A 250 -9.94 -7.95 6.91
CA VAL A 250 -9.32 -9.12 7.55
C VAL A 250 -7.91 -8.79 8.04
N LEU A 251 -7.11 -8.07 7.23
CA LEU A 251 -5.79 -7.58 7.62
C LEU A 251 -5.84 -6.71 8.88
N ASN A 252 -6.78 -5.78 8.92
CA ASN A 252 -6.98 -4.90 10.07
C ASN A 252 -7.39 -5.68 11.33
N ALA A 253 -8.27 -6.68 11.18
CA ALA A 253 -8.67 -7.57 12.27
C ALA A 253 -7.49 -8.41 12.79
N VAL A 254 -6.67 -8.95 11.88
CA VAL A 254 -5.45 -9.69 12.20
C VAL A 254 -4.46 -8.82 12.95
N VAL A 255 -4.18 -7.60 12.46
CA VAL A 255 -3.27 -6.66 13.13
C VAL A 255 -3.77 -6.36 14.54
N LEU A 256 -5.06 -6.04 14.71
CA LEU A 256 -5.66 -5.80 16.02
C LEU A 256 -5.55 -7.01 16.95
N TRP A 257 -5.82 -8.20 16.42
CA TRP A 257 -5.68 -9.46 17.16
C TRP A 257 -4.24 -9.65 17.62
N THR A 258 -3.27 -9.58 16.72
CA THR A 258 -1.85 -9.73 17.05
C THR A 258 -1.39 -8.68 18.07
N THR A 259 -1.82 -7.42 17.96
CA THR A 259 -1.52 -6.39 18.95
C THR A 259 -2.01 -6.77 20.35
N LYS A 260 -3.27 -7.23 20.48
CA LYS A 260 -3.81 -7.68 21.78
C LYS A 260 -3.05 -8.86 22.36
N TYR A 261 -2.61 -9.79 21.52
CA TYR A 261 -1.86 -10.96 21.95
C TYR A 261 -0.41 -10.64 22.33
N ILE A 262 0.23 -9.70 21.64
CA ILE A 262 1.54 -9.19 22.03
C ILE A 262 1.45 -8.52 23.40
N ASP A 263 0.44 -7.67 23.63
CA ASP A 263 0.22 -7.00 24.91
C ASP A 263 0.01 -8.01 26.06
N ALA A 264 -0.82 -9.03 25.82
CA ALA A 264 -1.03 -10.12 26.79
C ALA A 264 0.25 -10.92 27.08
N ALA A 265 1.06 -11.20 26.06
CA ALA A 265 2.34 -11.91 26.22
C ALA A 265 3.36 -11.08 27.00
N VAL A 266 3.46 -9.78 26.72
CA VAL A 266 4.34 -8.87 27.50
C VAL A 266 3.88 -8.79 28.95
N ALA A 267 2.56 -8.72 29.20
CA ALA A 267 2.01 -8.70 30.55
C ALA A 267 2.32 -10.01 31.31
N GLN A 268 2.18 -11.16 30.66
CA GLN A 268 2.53 -12.45 31.26
C GLN A 268 4.03 -12.54 31.58
N LEU A 269 4.91 -12.22 30.63
CA LEU A 269 6.36 -12.28 30.85
C LEU A 269 6.81 -11.36 31.99
N ARG A 270 6.24 -10.14 32.08
CA ARG A 270 6.48 -9.23 33.21
C ARG A 270 6.03 -9.83 34.54
N ALA A 271 4.87 -10.51 34.56
CA ALA A 271 4.36 -11.18 35.75
C ALA A 271 5.22 -12.39 36.18
N GLU A 272 5.86 -13.06 35.22
CA GLU A 272 6.83 -14.16 35.45
C GLU A 272 8.20 -13.65 35.93
N GLY A 273 8.40 -12.33 36.00
CA GLY A 273 9.61 -11.69 36.51
C GLY A 273 10.64 -11.34 35.45
N HIS A 274 10.31 -11.44 34.16
CA HIS A 274 11.20 -10.99 33.09
C HIS A 274 11.25 -9.47 33.02
N GLU A 275 12.46 -8.91 32.97
CA GLU A 275 12.68 -7.48 32.78
C GLU A 275 12.49 -7.11 31.31
N ILE A 276 11.36 -6.48 30.98
CA ILE A 276 11.03 -6.02 29.62
C ILE A 276 10.95 -4.51 29.60
N SER A 277 11.95 -3.88 28.99
CA SER A 277 12.02 -2.44 28.75
C SER A 277 10.88 -1.96 27.85
N ASP A 278 10.29 -0.81 28.19
CA ASP A 278 9.29 -0.14 27.33
C ASP A 278 9.86 0.26 25.96
N GLU A 279 11.19 0.50 25.87
CA GLU A 279 11.83 0.78 24.59
C GLU A 279 11.79 -0.43 23.64
N ASP A 280 11.88 -1.64 24.18
CA ASP A 280 11.82 -2.87 23.37
C ASP A 280 10.38 -3.17 22.95
N VAL A 281 9.41 -2.91 23.84
CA VAL A 281 7.98 -2.98 23.49
C VAL A 281 7.66 -2.01 22.35
N ALA A 282 8.22 -0.80 22.36
CA ALA A 282 8.04 0.20 21.31
C ALA A 282 8.61 -0.21 19.93
N ARG A 283 9.51 -1.22 19.90
CA ARG A 283 10.10 -1.77 18.66
C ARG A 283 9.33 -2.98 18.13
N LEU A 284 8.34 -3.50 18.86
CA LEU A 284 7.52 -4.63 18.41
C LEU A 284 6.63 -4.24 17.22
N SER A 285 6.43 -5.19 16.31
CA SER A 285 5.57 -5.03 15.13
C SER A 285 4.42 -6.02 15.18
N PRO A 286 3.16 -5.58 15.07
CA PRO A 286 1.98 -6.46 15.01
C PRO A 286 1.83 -7.15 13.65
N LEU A 287 2.75 -6.94 12.72
CA LEU A 287 2.79 -7.60 11.41
C LEU A 287 3.55 -8.93 11.43
N LYS A 288 3.95 -9.44 12.58
CA LYS A 288 4.44 -10.82 12.67
C LYS A 288 3.24 -11.77 12.61
N PHE A 289 3.29 -12.75 11.70
CA PHE A 289 2.13 -13.61 11.40
C PHE A 289 2.42 -15.10 11.34
N LYS A 290 3.62 -15.55 11.73
CA LYS A 290 3.96 -16.99 11.77
C LYS A 290 3.02 -17.81 12.66
N ASN A 291 2.35 -17.17 13.61
CA ASN A 291 1.38 -17.79 14.52
C ASN A 291 -0.02 -17.94 13.93
N LEU A 292 -0.29 -17.38 12.74
CA LEU A 292 -1.59 -17.46 12.08
C LEU A 292 -1.62 -18.67 11.14
N ASN A 293 -2.60 -19.54 11.34
CA ASN A 293 -2.96 -20.52 10.32
C ASN A 293 -4.01 -19.90 9.40
N VAL A 294 -3.67 -19.72 8.13
CA VAL A 294 -4.56 -19.20 7.07
C VAL A 294 -5.12 -20.32 6.19
N LEU A 295 -4.63 -21.56 6.36
CA LEU A 295 -5.02 -22.74 5.59
C LEU A 295 -6.23 -23.43 6.22
N GLY A 296 -6.93 -24.24 5.44
CA GLY A 296 -8.05 -25.06 5.90
C GLY A 296 -9.44 -24.52 5.51
N ARG A 297 -10.48 -25.24 5.93
CA ARG A 297 -11.88 -24.88 5.70
C ARG A 297 -12.48 -24.36 6.99
N TYR A 298 -12.89 -23.10 6.97
CA TYR A 298 -13.54 -22.45 8.11
C TYR A 298 -15.05 -22.54 7.94
N SER A 299 -15.72 -23.20 8.88
CA SER A 299 -17.17 -23.14 9.02
C SER A 299 -17.51 -22.06 10.03
N PHE A 300 -18.30 -21.06 9.61
CA PHE A 300 -18.76 -20.00 10.48
C PHE A 300 -20.18 -20.31 10.93
N THR A 301 -20.31 -20.96 12.09
CA THR A 301 -21.58 -21.03 12.79
C THR A 301 -21.69 -19.80 13.69
N PRO A 302 -22.75 -18.97 13.57
CA PRO A 302 -22.93 -17.83 14.46
C PRO A 302 -22.99 -18.34 15.89
N SER A 303 -22.00 -17.94 16.68
CA SER A 303 -21.84 -18.32 18.08
C SER A 303 -21.54 -17.07 18.90
N THR A 304 -21.94 -17.08 20.17
CA THR A 304 -21.58 -16.00 21.09
C THR A 304 -20.06 -15.93 21.20
N PRO A 305 -19.43 -14.76 20.94
CA PRO A 305 -17.99 -14.64 21.07
C PRO A 305 -17.54 -15.09 22.46
N ARG A 306 -16.57 -16.01 22.54
CA ARG A 306 -15.95 -16.36 23.82
C ARG A 306 -15.43 -15.09 24.48
N GLN A 307 -15.71 -14.93 25.78
CA GLN A 307 -15.15 -13.83 26.55
C GLN A 307 -13.66 -14.11 26.85
N GLY A 308 -12.83 -13.08 26.75
CA GLY A 308 -11.40 -13.17 27.02
C GLY A 308 -10.54 -13.63 25.84
N LEU A 309 -9.22 -13.64 26.06
CA LEU A 309 -8.24 -14.14 25.10
C LEU A 309 -8.14 -15.66 25.17
N ARG A 310 -7.86 -16.31 24.03
CA ARG A 310 -7.38 -17.71 24.04
C ARG A 310 -6.05 -17.78 24.80
N PRO A 311 -5.76 -18.89 25.50
CA PRO A 311 -4.48 -19.09 26.16
C PRO A 311 -3.30 -18.88 25.22
N LEU A 312 -2.20 -18.34 25.75
CA LEU A 312 -0.94 -18.24 25.02
C LEU A 312 -0.36 -19.65 24.79
N ARG A 313 0.38 -19.82 23.69
CA ARG A 313 1.06 -21.08 23.39
C ARG A 313 2.22 -21.24 24.35
N ASP A 314 2.41 -22.46 24.83
CA ASP A 314 3.61 -22.84 25.58
C ASP A 314 4.78 -22.96 24.59
N PRO A 315 5.85 -22.15 24.74
CA PRO A 315 7.02 -22.22 23.86
C PRO A 315 7.81 -23.52 24.01
N ASP A 316 7.63 -24.26 25.11
CA ASP A 316 8.33 -25.52 25.39
C ASP A 316 7.52 -26.75 24.94
N ALA A 317 6.29 -26.55 24.43
CA ALA A 317 5.49 -27.62 23.88
C ALA A 317 6.06 -28.09 22.52
N PRO A 318 6.13 -29.41 22.25
CA PRO A 318 6.60 -29.91 20.96
C PRO A 318 5.71 -29.37 19.82
N GLU A 319 6.34 -28.78 18.79
CA GLU A 319 5.64 -28.44 17.55
C GLU A 319 5.11 -29.75 16.94
N LEU A 320 3.79 -29.84 16.76
CA LEU A 320 3.19 -30.94 16.03
C LEU A 320 3.49 -30.71 14.54
N ASP A 321 4.39 -31.52 13.98
CA ASP A 321 4.59 -31.58 12.53
C ASP A 321 3.28 -32.07 11.89
N ASP A 322 2.57 -31.19 11.19
CA ASP A 322 1.33 -31.50 10.45
C ASP A 322 1.63 -32.28 9.12
N ASP A 323 2.78 -32.95 8.99
CA ASP A 323 3.27 -33.58 7.76
C ASP A 323 3.47 -35.11 7.84
N GLU A 324 2.82 -35.81 8.79
CA GLU A 324 2.70 -37.28 8.75
C GLU A 324 1.22 -37.71 8.85
N ASP A 325 0.58 -37.88 7.69
CA ASP A 325 -0.50 -38.86 7.49
C ASP A 325 -0.66 -39.08 5.98
N GLY A 326 0.38 -39.70 5.42
CA GLY A 326 0.41 -40.22 4.06
C GLY A 326 0.64 -41.72 4.07
N ASP A 327 -0.16 -42.50 4.81
CA ASP A 327 -0.41 -43.89 4.43
C ASP A 327 -1.63 -44.52 5.12
N GLU A 328 -2.24 -45.43 4.37
CA GLU A 328 -3.18 -46.48 4.81
C GLU A 328 -4.69 -46.14 4.88
N TRP A 329 -5.34 -46.15 3.70
CA TRP A 329 -6.72 -46.62 3.57
C TRP A 329 -6.77 -47.81 2.60
N ALA A 330 -6.53 -49.00 3.14
CA ALA A 330 -6.86 -50.26 2.46
C ALA A 330 -8.39 -50.39 2.35
N ALA A 331 -8.91 -50.39 1.13
CA ALA A 331 -10.33 -50.58 0.87
C ALA A 331 -10.75 -52.03 1.21
N PRO A 332 -11.86 -52.25 1.96
CA PRO A 332 -12.40 -53.59 2.12
C PRO A 332 -13.17 -53.99 0.85
N ALA A 333 -12.91 -55.22 0.38
CA ALA A 333 -13.62 -55.85 -0.71
C ALA A 333 -15.13 -55.94 -0.40
N GLN A 334 -15.97 -55.41 -1.30
CA GLN A 334 -17.41 -55.64 -1.27
C GLN A 334 -17.76 -56.82 -2.16
N ASP A 335 -18.26 -57.85 -1.50
CA ASP A 335 -18.85 -59.07 -2.04
C ASP A 335 -20.14 -58.74 -2.82
N SER A 336 -20.19 -59.14 -4.08
CA SER A 336 -21.33 -58.94 -4.97
C SER A 336 -22.39 -60.01 -4.71
N SER A 337 -23.40 -59.71 -3.91
CA SER A 337 -24.63 -60.52 -3.84
C SER A 337 -25.82 -59.77 -4.45
N THR A 338 -26.21 -60.29 -5.61
CA THR A 338 -27.41 -59.97 -6.38
C THR A 338 -28.67 -60.33 -5.59
N SER A 339 -29.60 -59.40 -5.40
CA SER A 339 -31.02 -59.76 -5.23
C SER A 339 -31.97 -58.65 -5.68
N ARG A 340 -33.09 -59.10 -6.27
CA ARG A 340 -34.00 -58.40 -7.18
C ARG A 340 -34.96 -57.46 -6.45
N SER A 341 -35.25 -56.34 -7.11
CA SER A 341 -36.40 -55.48 -6.87
C SER A 341 -37.72 -56.19 -7.17
N THR A 342 -38.68 -56.07 -6.25
CA THR A 342 -40.11 -56.32 -6.51
C THR A 342 -40.85 -55.04 -6.16
N THR A 343 -41.33 -54.31 -7.17
CA THR A 343 -42.22 -53.16 -7.01
C THR A 343 -43.56 -53.52 -7.62
N THR A 344 -44.58 -53.69 -6.76
CA THR A 344 -45.99 -53.76 -7.16
C THR A 344 -46.58 -52.37 -6.93
N GLY A 345 -46.94 -51.68 -8.02
CA GLY A 345 -47.76 -50.46 -7.98
C GLY A 345 -49.09 -50.73 -8.67
N LEU A 346 -50.17 -50.78 -7.88
CA LEU A 346 -51.55 -50.71 -8.36
C LEU A 346 -51.99 -49.24 -8.39
N GLY A 347 -52.56 -48.81 -9.51
CA GLY A 347 -53.32 -47.58 -9.66
C GLY A 347 -54.11 -47.65 -10.97
N ALA A 348 -55.41 -47.86 -10.87
CA ALA A 348 -56.35 -47.85 -11.99
C ALA A 348 -57.55 -46.97 -11.62
N GLY A 349 -58.07 -46.26 -12.61
CA GLY A 349 -59.44 -45.70 -12.62
C GLY A 349 -59.52 -44.23 -12.28
#